data_AF-A0A5C6BY47-F1
#
_entry.id   AF-A0A5C6BY47-F1
#
_cell.length_a   1.000
_cell.length_b   1.000
_cell.length_c   1.000
_cell.angle_alpha   90.00
_cell.angle_beta   90.00
_cell.angle_gamma   90.00
#
_symmetry.space_group_name_H-M   'P 1'
#
loop_
_entity.id
_entity.type
_entity.pdbx_description
1 polymer ?
#
loop_
_entity_poly.entity_id
_entity_poly.type
_entity_poly.pdbx_seq_one_letter_code
_entity_poly.pdbx_strand_id
1 'polypeptide(L)'
;MIMNRKSRQQLYAYQGNCCHSCGLNIFEVIERYGTIKRRFEFHHVAPAQKAPNYHNLIRRVISTDQLDELDKCVLLCDQCHNIVHAQNIQMRMEIEVRVADRSCRQTFVGQAIVDAKEHSITFLTNERPTVIPYRLVVARQSQTLVFGSELSNEALLPELIAELPSSAEFSIYEWKSGRRVFMGRHLDHENCELTQSICCDFMQWDLFGETPEDRVAWLRNGFMLTRDGGVTAEGSITATTKYKTSPSDRC
;
A
#
# COMPACT_ATOMS: atom_id res chain seq x y z
N MET A 1 -7.84 21.75 -26.55
CA MET A 1 -7.95 21.44 -25.11
C MET A 1 -7.31 20.07 -24.86
N ILE A 2 -6.00 20.04 -24.59
CA ILE A 2 -5.23 18.79 -24.40
C ILE A 2 -5.41 18.39 -22.95
N MET A 3 -6.42 17.57 -22.65
CA MET A 3 -6.56 16.97 -21.31
C MET A 3 -5.38 16.03 -21.07
N ASN A 4 -4.43 16.51 -20.27
CA ASN A 4 -3.56 15.78 -19.35
C ASN A 4 -3.33 14.28 -19.66
N ARG A 5 -2.49 13.98 -20.65
CA ARG A 5 -2.00 12.60 -20.91
C ARG A 5 -1.23 12.01 -19.71
N LYS A 6 -0.79 12.84 -18.77
CA LYS A 6 0.03 12.43 -17.61
C LYS A 6 -0.78 11.76 -16.48
N SER A 7 -2.00 12.21 -16.19
CA SER A 7 -2.73 11.71 -15.00
C SER A 7 -3.10 10.23 -15.09
N ARG A 8 -3.76 9.77 -16.17
CA ARG A 8 -4.21 8.37 -16.24
C ARG A 8 -3.07 7.34 -16.30
N GLN A 9 -1.95 7.69 -16.94
CA GLN A 9 -0.77 6.83 -16.97
C GLN A 9 -0.14 6.70 -15.57
N GLN A 10 -0.12 7.78 -14.79
CA GLN A 10 0.32 7.72 -13.38
C GLN A 10 -0.57 6.79 -12.56
N LEU A 11 -1.89 6.86 -12.75
CA LEU A 11 -2.83 5.98 -12.05
C LEU A 11 -2.64 4.51 -12.43
N TYR A 12 -2.30 4.22 -13.68
CA TYR A 12 -1.91 2.87 -14.09
C TYR A 12 -0.61 2.42 -13.45
N ALA A 13 0.39 3.29 -13.37
CA ALA A 13 1.66 2.98 -12.73
C ALA A 13 1.49 2.71 -11.23
N TYR A 14 0.63 3.48 -10.56
CA TYR A 14 0.26 3.24 -9.16
C TYR A 14 -0.38 1.87 -8.95
N GLN A 15 -1.11 1.38 -9.94
CA GLN A 15 -1.76 0.07 -9.93
C GLN A 15 -0.86 -1.03 -10.53
N GLY A 16 0.45 -0.79 -10.64
CA GLY A 16 1.44 -1.78 -11.07
C GLY A 16 1.53 -2.01 -12.59
N ASN A 17 0.87 -1.19 -13.42
CA ASN A 17 0.86 -1.28 -14.88
C ASN A 17 0.41 -2.63 -15.49
N CYS A 18 -0.22 -3.51 -14.72
CA CYS A 18 -0.59 -4.86 -15.16
C CYS A 18 -2.04 -5.19 -14.81
N CYS A 19 -2.66 -6.06 -15.59
CA CYS A 19 -3.94 -6.67 -15.23
C CYS A 19 -3.75 -7.57 -14.00
N HIS A 20 -4.51 -7.34 -12.93
CA HIS A 20 -4.45 -8.13 -11.70
C HIS A 20 -4.90 -9.59 -11.89
N SER A 21 -5.64 -9.89 -12.97
CA SER A 21 -6.08 -11.26 -13.26
C SER A 21 -5.14 -12.01 -14.19
N CYS A 22 -4.86 -11.47 -15.38
CA CYS A 22 -4.10 -12.20 -16.40
C CYS A 22 -2.65 -11.75 -16.56
N GLY A 23 -2.20 -10.73 -15.81
CA GLY A 23 -0.83 -10.22 -15.88
C GLY A 23 -0.51 -9.39 -17.12
N LEU A 24 -1.44 -9.20 -18.07
CA LEU A 24 -1.21 -8.41 -19.28
C LEU A 24 -0.65 -7.03 -18.91
N ASN A 25 0.54 -6.72 -19.42
CA ASN A 25 1.27 -5.51 -19.08
C ASN A 25 0.96 -4.37 -20.07
N ILE A 26 0.82 -3.15 -19.54
CA ILE A 26 0.52 -1.96 -20.35
C ILE A 26 1.61 -1.67 -21.37
N PHE A 27 2.88 -1.81 -21.03
CA PHE A 27 4.00 -1.54 -21.93
C PHE A 27 4.03 -2.51 -23.10
N GLU A 28 3.78 -3.81 -22.86
CA GLU A 28 3.65 -4.82 -23.93
C GLU A 28 2.52 -4.47 -24.91
N VAL A 29 1.40 -3.98 -24.39
CA VAL A 29 0.26 -3.55 -25.22
C VAL A 29 0.61 -2.31 -26.05
N ILE A 30 1.32 -1.33 -25.48
CA ILE A 30 1.81 -0.15 -26.21
C ILE A 30 2.79 -0.58 -27.30
N GLU A 31 3.77 -1.41 -26.96
CA GLU A 31 4.78 -1.88 -27.91
C GLU A 31 4.14 -2.62 -29.08
N ARG A 32 3.19 -3.53 -28.78
CA ARG A 32 2.55 -4.36 -29.80
C ARG A 32 1.55 -3.60 -30.67
N TYR A 33 0.76 -2.69 -30.10
CA TYR A 33 -0.40 -2.09 -30.78
C TYR A 33 -0.33 -0.57 -30.92
N GLY A 34 0.68 0.09 -30.34
CA GLY A 34 0.85 1.55 -30.37
C GLY A 34 -0.18 2.33 -29.53
N THR A 35 -1.05 1.66 -28.75
CA THR A 35 -2.12 2.30 -27.98
C THR A 35 -2.62 1.44 -26.82
N ILE A 36 -3.05 2.10 -25.73
CA ILE A 36 -3.69 1.48 -24.55
C ILE A 36 -5.10 1.98 -24.30
N LYS A 37 -5.66 2.77 -25.23
CA LYS A 37 -7.02 3.31 -25.10
C LYS A 37 -8.02 2.16 -25.01
N ARG A 38 -8.87 2.17 -23.98
CA ARG A 38 -9.94 1.18 -23.75
C ARG A 38 -9.42 -0.26 -23.59
N ARG A 39 -8.15 -0.43 -23.21
CA ARG A 39 -7.56 -1.75 -22.93
C ARG A 39 -7.50 -2.10 -21.47
N PHE A 40 -7.50 -1.09 -20.59
CA PHE A 40 -7.41 -1.25 -19.15
C PHE A 40 -8.40 -0.33 -18.43
N GLU A 41 -9.00 -0.86 -17.37
CA GLU A 41 -10.01 -0.20 -16.57
C GLU A 41 -9.77 -0.44 -15.07
N PHE A 42 -10.05 0.58 -14.27
CA PHE A 42 -10.05 0.45 -12.80
C PHE A 42 -11.38 -0.16 -12.39
N HIS A 43 -11.30 -1.34 -11.78
CA HIS A 43 -12.44 -2.13 -11.38
C HIS A 43 -12.61 -2.09 -9.86
N HIS A 44 -13.74 -1.55 -9.40
CA HIS A 44 -14.12 -1.59 -7.99
C HIS A 44 -14.50 -3.00 -7.57
N VAL A 45 -13.72 -3.59 -6.67
CA VAL A 45 -14.00 -4.92 -6.10
C VAL A 45 -15.31 -4.90 -5.29
N ALA A 46 -15.59 -3.79 -4.61
CA ALA A 46 -16.85 -3.53 -3.93
C ALA A 46 -17.56 -2.31 -4.56
N PRO A 47 -18.43 -2.51 -5.56
CA PRO A 47 -19.09 -1.41 -6.28
C PRO A 47 -19.87 -0.44 -5.39
N ALA A 48 -20.38 -0.92 -4.25
CA ALA A 48 -21.11 -0.10 -3.28
C ALA A 48 -20.24 0.95 -2.56
N GLN A 49 -18.91 0.79 -2.56
CA GLN A 49 -17.96 1.71 -1.92
C GLN A 49 -17.45 2.81 -2.87
N LYS A 50 -17.86 2.76 -4.14
CA LYS A 50 -17.49 3.71 -5.19
C LYS A 50 -17.97 5.12 -4.84
N ALA A 51 -17.11 6.12 -5.04
CA ALA A 51 -17.49 7.51 -4.82
C ALA A 51 -18.62 7.95 -5.78
N PRO A 52 -19.66 8.68 -5.32
CA PRO A 52 -20.75 9.16 -6.18
C PRO A 52 -20.26 10.03 -7.36
N ASN A 53 -19.17 10.77 -7.15
CA ASN A 53 -18.55 11.64 -8.14
C ASN A 53 -17.32 11.01 -8.84
N TYR A 54 -17.19 9.68 -8.85
CA TYR A 54 -16.04 8.92 -9.37
C TYR A 54 -15.49 9.46 -10.70
N HIS A 55 -16.36 9.68 -11.69
CA HIS A 55 -15.93 10.13 -13.03
C HIS A 55 -15.21 11.48 -13.01
N ASN A 56 -15.62 12.38 -12.10
CA ASN A 56 -14.95 13.66 -11.92
C ASN A 56 -13.69 13.48 -11.09
N LEU A 57 -13.73 12.65 -10.04
CA LEU A 57 -12.62 12.40 -9.15
C LEU A 57 -11.39 11.82 -9.87
N ILE A 58 -11.58 10.80 -10.70
CA ILE A 58 -10.49 10.10 -11.41
C ILE A 58 -9.83 10.92 -12.54
N ARG A 59 -10.42 12.05 -12.92
CA ARG A 59 -9.94 12.94 -13.99
C ARG A 59 -9.18 14.16 -13.47
N ARG A 60 -9.15 14.37 -12.15
CA ARG A 60 -8.45 15.49 -11.50
C ARG A 60 -6.95 15.25 -11.43
N VAL A 61 -6.24 16.29 -10.99
CA VAL A 61 -4.83 16.19 -10.54
C VAL A 61 -4.78 15.22 -9.35
N ILE A 62 -3.65 14.51 -9.21
CA ILE A 62 -3.43 13.59 -8.09
C ILE A 62 -3.68 14.30 -6.77
N SER A 63 -4.49 13.66 -5.95
CA SER A 63 -4.88 14.11 -4.61
C SER A 63 -5.18 12.87 -3.75
N THR A 64 -5.19 13.06 -2.42
CA THR A 64 -5.57 11.99 -1.48
C THR A 64 -6.92 11.38 -1.83
N ASP A 65 -7.97 12.19 -2.02
CA ASP A 65 -9.30 11.68 -2.40
C ASP A 65 -9.29 10.81 -3.67
N GLN A 66 -8.44 11.16 -4.66
CA GLN A 66 -8.34 10.39 -5.89
C GLN A 66 -7.68 9.04 -5.62
N LEU A 67 -6.63 9.01 -4.79
CA LEU A 67 -5.93 7.79 -4.39
C LEU A 67 -6.79 6.91 -3.48
N ASP A 68 -7.52 7.50 -2.54
CA ASP A 68 -8.50 6.78 -1.69
C ASP A 68 -9.54 6.04 -2.53
N GLU A 69 -9.94 6.62 -3.67
CA GLU A 69 -10.85 5.96 -4.60
C GLU A 69 -10.18 4.89 -5.46
N LEU A 70 -8.92 5.09 -5.84
CA LEU A 70 -8.12 4.09 -6.56
C LEU A 70 -7.76 2.89 -5.69
N ASP A 71 -7.55 3.08 -4.38
CA ASP A 71 -7.25 2.02 -3.41
C ASP A 71 -8.42 1.04 -3.24
N LYS A 72 -9.61 1.40 -3.73
CA LYS A 72 -10.79 0.52 -3.82
C LYS A 72 -10.83 -0.31 -5.10
N CYS A 73 -9.92 -0.04 -6.02
CA CYS A 73 -9.90 -0.62 -7.35
C CYS A 73 -8.75 -1.60 -7.52
N VAL A 74 -8.94 -2.54 -8.44
CA VAL A 74 -7.87 -3.29 -9.09
C VAL A 74 -7.82 -2.89 -10.57
N LEU A 75 -6.63 -2.89 -11.17
CA LEU A 75 -6.48 -2.66 -12.61
C LEU A 75 -6.72 -3.96 -13.38
N LEU A 76 -7.69 -3.96 -14.30
CA LEU A 76 -8.00 -5.11 -15.17
C LEU A 76 -7.91 -4.72 -16.64
N CYS A 77 -7.57 -5.68 -17.50
CA CYS A 77 -7.77 -5.51 -18.94
C CYS A 77 -9.26 -5.60 -19.30
N ASP A 78 -9.63 -5.11 -20.47
CA ASP A 78 -11.01 -5.13 -21.00
C ASP A 78 -11.65 -6.53 -20.95
N GLN A 79 -10.91 -7.58 -21.28
CA GLN A 79 -11.42 -8.95 -21.24
C GLN A 79 -11.69 -9.43 -19.81
N CYS A 80 -10.69 -9.38 -18.92
CA CYS A 80 -10.85 -9.80 -17.52
C CYS A 80 -11.92 -8.96 -16.80
N HIS A 81 -12.02 -7.67 -17.11
CA HIS A 81 -13.05 -6.78 -16.57
C HIS A 81 -14.47 -7.22 -16.96
N ASN A 82 -14.68 -7.59 -18.22
CA ASN A 82 -15.99 -8.10 -18.67
C ASN A 82 -16.30 -9.47 -18.06
N ILE A 83 -15.30 -10.35 -17.92
CA ILE A 83 -15.47 -11.68 -17.34
C ILE A 83 -15.88 -11.58 -15.87
N VAL A 84 -15.22 -10.74 -15.06
CA VAL A 84 -15.57 -10.60 -13.64
C VAL A 84 -17.01 -10.08 -13.46
N HIS A 85 -17.45 -9.13 -14.30
CA HIS A 85 -18.85 -8.67 -14.30
C HIS A 85 -19.83 -9.76 -14.75
N ALA A 86 -19.46 -10.54 -15.77
CA ALA A 86 -20.33 -11.59 -16.30
C ALA A 86 -20.49 -12.77 -15.34
N GLN A 87 -19.41 -13.18 -14.67
CA GLN A 87 -19.46 -14.25 -13.68
C GLN A 87 -20.09 -13.78 -12.36
N ASN A 88 -19.83 -12.54 -11.96
CA ASN A 88 -20.39 -11.91 -10.76
C ASN A 88 -20.26 -12.78 -9.49
N ILE A 89 -19.12 -13.46 -9.35
CA ILE A 89 -18.84 -14.33 -8.21
C ILE A 89 -18.24 -13.49 -7.10
N GLN A 90 -18.90 -13.47 -5.94
CA GLN A 90 -18.37 -12.92 -4.70
C GLN A 90 -17.74 -14.05 -3.89
N MET A 91 -16.57 -13.80 -3.31
CA MET A 91 -15.82 -14.79 -2.56
C MET A 91 -15.28 -14.19 -1.26
N ARG A 92 -15.28 -15.01 -0.21
CA ARG A 92 -14.65 -14.74 1.07
C ARG A 92 -13.53 -15.76 1.26
N MET A 93 -12.30 -15.29 1.43
CA MET A 93 -11.12 -16.14 1.60
C MET A 93 -10.53 -15.91 2.99
N GLU A 94 -10.28 -16.96 3.76
CA GLU A 94 -9.54 -16.86 5.01
C GLU A 94 -8.11 -17.40 4.79
N ILE A 95 -7.13 -16.62 5.23
CA ILE A 95 -5.72 -17.00 5.20
C ILE A 95 -5.22 -17.04 6.64
N GLU A 96 -4.56 -18.15 7.00
CA GLU A 96 -3.80 -18.28 8.25
C GLU A 96 -2.32 -18.41 7.94
N VAL A 97 -1.51 -17.51 8.49
CA VAL A 97 -0.05 -17.58 8.44
C VAL A 97 0.46 -18.06 9.79
N ARG A 98 1.23 -19.15 9.79
CA ARG A 98 1.87 -19.71 10.99
C ARG A 98 3.38 -19.56 10.90
N VAL A 99 3.99 -18.98 11.92
CA VAL A 99 5.43 -18.76 12.02
C VAL A 99 5.87 -19.03 13.45
N ALA A 100 6.80 -19.96 13.63
CA ALA A 100 7.18 -20.47 14.95
C ALA A 100 5.96 -20.93 15.76
N ASP A 101 5.74 -20.38 16.94
CA ASP A 101 4.63 -20.64 17.86
C ASP A 101 3.47 -19.65 17.72
N ARG A 102 3.54 -18.70 16.77
CA ARG A 102 2.49 -17.70 16.53
C ARG A 102 1.74 -17.96 15.22
N SER A 103 0.50 -17.50 15.19
CA SER A 103 -0.35 -17.50 13.99
C SER A 103 -1.12 -16.20 13.87
N CYS A 104 -1.33 -15.72 12.65
CA CYS A 104 -2.22 -14.61 12.34
C CYS A 104 -3.20 -15.03 11.25
N ARG A 105 -4.47 -14.63 11.40
CA ARG A 105 -5.54 -14.89 10.44
C ARG A 105 -6.09 -13.59 9.90
N GLN A 106 -6.43 -13.59 8.62
CA GLN A 106 -7.18 -12.51 7.99
C GLN A 106 -8.19 -13.11 7.03
N THR A 107 -9.39 -12.55 7.06
CA THR A 107 -10.37 -12.78 6.01
C THR A 107 -10.27 -11.67 4.97
N PHE A 108 -10.22 -12.03 3.70
CA PHE A 108 -10.39 -11.16 2.56
C PHE A 108 -11.78 -11.33 1.95
N VAL A 109 -12.39 -10.23 1.53
CA VAL A 109 -13.57 -10.21 0.69
C VAL A 109 -13.19 -9.72 -0.70
N GLY A 110 -13.79 -10.30 -1.72
CA GLY A 110 -13.48 -9.93 -3.09
C GLY A 110 -14.35 -10.62 -4.12
N GLN A 111 -13.94 -10.49 -5.37
CA GLN A 111 -14.57 -11.15 -6.50
C GLN A 111 -13.66 -12.26 -7.04
N ALA A 112 -14.25 -13.21 -7.76
CA ALA A 112 -13.50 -14.30 -8.35
C ALA A 112 -13.76 -14.42 -9.85
N ILE A 113 -12.71 -14.81 -10.58
CA ILE A 113 -12.82 -15.33 -11.95
C ILE A 113 -12.48 -16.81 -11.90
N VAL A 114 -13.40 -17.66 -12.35
CA VAL A 114 -13.20 -19.10 -12.50
C VAL A 114 -12.86 -19.40 -13.95
N ASP A 115 -11.69 -19.99 -14.17
CA ASP A 115 -11.30 -20.56 -15.46
C ASP A 115 -11.49 -22.08 -15.41
N ALA A 116 -12.60 -22.54 -16.00
CA ALA A 116 -12.94 -23.95 -16.02
C ALA A 116 -12.00 -24.79 -16.91
N LYS A 117 -11.32 -24.16 -17.87
CA LYS A 117 -10.38 -24.84 -18.77
C LYS A 117 -9.03 -25.02 -18.11
N GLU A 118 -8.53 -23.98 -17.46
CA GLU A 118 -7.25 -24.01 -16.73
C GLU A 118 -7.39 -24.54 -15.29
N HIS A 119 -8.61 -24.93 -14.88
CA HIS A 119 -8.94 -25.42 -13.54
C HIS A 119 -8.43 -24.51 -12.42
N SER A 120 -8.58 -23.19 -12.60
CA SER A 120 -8.05 -22.19 -11.70
C SER A 120 -9.10 -21.16 -11.28
N ILE A 121 -8.83 -20.52 -10.14
CA ILE A 121 -9.62 -19.40 -9.63
C ILE A 121 -8.67 -18.24 -9.38
N THR A 122 -8.94 -17.10 -9.99
CA THR A 122 -8.31 -15.83 -9.65
C THR A 122 -9.19 -15.11 -8.63
N PHE A 123 -8.66 -14.87 -7.43
CA PHE A 123 -9.31 -14.05 -6.42
C PHE A 123 -8.82 -12.60 -6.51
N LEU A 124 -9.75 -11.65 -6.63
CA LEU A 124 -9.51 -10.23 -6.76
C LEU A 124 -9.98 -9.51 -5.49
N THR A 125 -9.05 -8.91 -4.76
CA THR A 125 -9.34 -8.09 -3.58
C THR A 125 -8.53 -6.81 -3.60
N ASN A 126 -9.07 -5.75 -3.02
CA ASN A 126 -8.39 -4.48 -2.76
C ASN A 126 -7.95 -4.37 -1.29
N GLU A 127 -8.16 -5.42 -0.50
CA GLU A 127 -7.73 -5.46 0.90
C GLU A 127 -6.23 -5.77 1.01
N ARG A 128 -5.54 -5.05 1.91
CA ARG A 128 -4.12 -5.25 2.16
C ARG A 128 -3.88 -6.45 3.06
N PRO A 129 -2.90 -7.32 2.77
CA PRO A 129 -2.53 -8.43 3.63
C PRO A 129 -1.83 -7.95 4.91
N THR A 130 -2.46 -8.13 6.06
CA THR A 130 -1.92 -7.81 7.39
C THR A 130 -1.35 -9.05 8.11
N VAL A 131 -1.55 -10.24 7.56
CA VAL A 131 -0.95 -11.51 8.03
C VAL A 131 0.53 -11.66 7.68
N ILE A 132 1.17 -10.65 7.09
CA ILE A 132 2.59 -10.70 6.72
C ILE A 132 3.43 -10.68 7.99
N PRO A 133 4.36 -11.65 8.18
CA PRO A 133 5.25 -11.67 9.33
C PRO A 133 6.46 -10.76 9.13
N TYR A 134 6.88 -10.12 10.22
CA TYR A 134 8.04 -9.27 10.33
C TYR A 134 8.83 -9.60 11.59
N ARG A 135 10.10 -9.19 11.59
CA ARG A 135 10.97 -9.25 12.75
C ARG A 135 11.22 -7.83 13.26
N LEU A 136 10.70 -7.53 14.44
CA LEU A 136 10.98 -6.30 15.17
C LEU A 136 12.24 -6.50 16.02
N VAL A 137 13.18 -5.56 15.92
CA VAL A 137 14.42 -5.54 16.69
C VAL A 137 14.50 -4.23 17.44
N VAL A 138 14.61 -4.27 18.78
CA VAL A 138 14.72 -3.07 19.63
C VAL A 138 16.11 -3.05 20.27
N ALA A 139 16.80 -1.90 20.18
CA ALA A 139 18.13 -1.67 20.76
C ALA A 139 19.17 -2.75 20.43
N ARG A 140 19.00 -3.46 19.31
CA ARG A 140 19.85 -4.60 18.86
C ARG A 140 19.93 -5.78 19.83
N GLN A 141 18.98 -5.92 20.75
CA GLN A 141 19.00 -6.96 21.79
C GLN A 141 17.88 -7.97 21.62
N SER A 142 16.62 -7.52 21.61
CA SER A 142 15.46 -8.39 21.49
C SER A 142 15.00 -8.49 20.03
N GLN A 143 14.66 -9.70 19.59
CA GLN A 143 13.98 -9.95 18.32
C GLN A 143 12.60 -10.51 18.62
N THR A 144 11.56 -9.82 18.17
CA THR A 144 10.18 -10.24 18.35
C THR A 144 9.54 -10.45 16.98
N LEU A 145 8.92 -11.61 16.78
CA LEU A 145 8.04 -11.84 15.64
C LEU A 145 6.82 -10.94 15.82
N VAL A 146 6.46 -10.16 14.81
CA VAL A 146 5.23 -9.36 14.75
C VAL A 146 4.56 -9.52 13.39
N PHE A 147 3.25 -9.38 13.31
CA PHE A 147 2.49 -9.39 12.06
C PHE A 147 2.14 -7.97 11.61
N GLY A 148 1.89 -7.78 10.32
CA GLY A 148 1.42 -6.50 9.77
C GLY A 148 0.21 -5.95 10.50
N SER A 149 -0.70 -6.82 10.98
CA SER A 149 -1.87 -6.44 11.79
C SER A 149 -1.50 -5.76 13.10
N GLU A 150 -0.38 -6.16 13.71
CA GLU A 150 0.16 -5.53 14.92
C GLU A 150 0.87 -4.21 14.58
N LEU A 151 1.59 -4.17 13.46
CA LEU A 151 2.29 -2.97 12.98
C LEU A 151 1.36 -1.85 12.49
N SER A 152 0.18 -2.21 11.98
CA SER A 152 -0.85 -1.24 11.59
C SER A 152 -1.67 -0.73 12.77
N ASN A 153 -1.41 -1.20 14.00
CA ASN A 153 -1.98 -0.61 15.21
C ASN A 153 -1.35 0.77 15.46
N GLU A 154 -2.18 1.82 15.49
CA GLU A 154 -1.74 3.21 15.69
C GLU A 154 -0.97 3.42 17.00
N ALA A 155 -1.15 2.57 18.00
CA ALA A 155 -0.48 2.66 19.29
C ALA A 155 0.95 2.09 19.31
N LEU A 156 1.23 1.04 18.52
CA LEU A 156 2.46 0.26 18.66
C LEU A 156 3.72 1.09 18.38
N LEU A 157 3.74 1.88 17.31
CA LEU A 157 4.92 2.67 16.95
C LEU A 157 5.19 3.80 17.95
N PRO A 158 4.19 4.61 18.36
CA PRO A 158 4.36 5.57 19.45
C PRO A 158 4.86 4.92 20.75
N GLU A 159 4.35 3.75 21.13
CA GLU A 159 4.80 3.02 22.31
C GLU A 159 6.26 2.58 22.19
N LEU A 160 6.65 1.99 21.05
CA LEU A 160 8.05 1.62 20.79
C LEU A 160 8.98 2.83 20.86
N ILE A 161 8.56 3.97 20.31
CA ILE A 161 9.31 5.24 20.36
C ILE A 161 9.43 5.74 21.80
N ALA A 162 8.36 5.70 22.58
CA ALA A 162 8.35 6.16 23.97
C ALA A 162 9.24 5.30 24.88
N GLU A 163 9.30 3.99 24.66
CA GLU A 163 10.10 3.04 25.46
C GLU A 163 11.56 2.94 25.02
N LEU A 164 11.92 3.51 23.87
CA LEU A 164 13.29 3.46 23.36
C LEU A 164 14.25 4.30 24.21
N PRO A 165 15.34 3.71 24.75
CA PRO A 165 16.37 4.47 25.43
C PRO A 165 16.94 5.59 24.56
N SER A 166 17.35 6.70 25.17
CA SER A 166 18.07 7.78 24.47
C SER A 166 19.26 7.20 23.71
N SER A 167 19.31 7.41 22.38
CA SER A 167 20.27 6.84 21.39
C SER A 167 20.00 5.42 20.86
N ALA A 168 18.97 4.72 21.32
CA ALA A 168 18.58 3.43 20.76
C ALA A 168 17.78 3.58 19.46
N GLU A 169 17.83 2.54 18.62
CA GLU A 169 16.99 2.41 17.42
C GLU A 169 16.12 1.15 17.54
N PHE A 170 14.97 1.18 16.88
CA PHE A 170 14.25 -0.02 16.51
C PHE A 170 14.31 -0.21 14.99
N SER A 171 14.23 -1.47 14.55
CA SER A 171 14.22 -1.83 13.14
C SER A 171 13.24 -2.96 12.89
N ILE A 172 12.49 -2.85 11.82
CA ILE A 172 11.56 -3.89 11.35
C ILE A 172 12.13 -4.48 10.07
N TYR A 173 12.24 -5.80 10.05
CA TYR A 173 12.74 -6.56 8.92
C TYR A 173 11.63 -7.45 8.36
N GLU A 174 11.57 -7.57 7.04
CA GLU A 174 10.73 -8.59 6.41
C GLU A 174 11.23 -9.99 6.81
N TRP A 175 10.31 -10.87 7.19
CA TRP A 175 10.67 -12.19 7.71
C TRP A 175 11.48 -13.05 6.72
N LYS A 176 11.08 -13.06 5.45
CA LYS A 176 11.66 -13.96 4.42
C LYS A 176 12.99 -13.45 3.88
N SER A 177 13.06 -12.21 3.40
CA SER A 177 14.32 -11.67 2.85
C SER A 177 15.31 -11.20 3.91
N GLY A 178 14.85 -10.95 5.14
CA GLY A 178 15.67 -10.31 6.17
C GLY A 178 16.02 -8.86 5.85
N ARG A 179 15.39 -8.25 4.83
CA ARG A 179 15.59 -6.86 4.45
C ARG A 179 14.93 -5.93 5.48
N ARG A 180 15.65 -4.87 5.88
CA ARG A 180 15.08 -3.83 6.75
C ARG A 180 14.08 -3.01 5.95
N VAL A 181 12.85 -2.94 6.44
CA VAL A 181 11.75 -2.23 5.78
C VAL A 181 11.31 -0.99 6.55
N PHE A 182 11.63 -0.91 7.84
CA PHE A 182 11.36 0.26 8.66
C PHE A 182 12.42 0.42 9.75
N MET A 183 12.69 1.66 10.16
CA MET A 183 13.59 2.01 11.25
C MET A 183 13.08 3.28 11.94
N GLY A 184 13.21 3.34 13.25
CA GLY A 184 13.03 4.58 13.99
C GLY A 184 14.08 4.77 15.06
N ARG A 185 14.47 6.02 15.30
CA ARG A 185 15.42 6.40 16.35
C ARG A 185 15.13 7.80 16.90
N HIS A 186 15.51 8.04 18.14
CA HIS A 186 15.49 9.39 18.70
C HIS A 186 16.54 10.27 18.03
N LEU A 187 16.15 11.50 17.69
CA LEU A 187 17.09 12.57 17.35
C LEU A 187 17.39 13.41 18.59
N ASP A 188 16.36 13.69 19.40
CA ASP A 188 16.45 14.40 20.68
C ASP A 188 15.26 14.01 21.59
N HIS A 189 15.00 14.82 22.63
CA HIS A 189 13.94 14.57 23.61
C HIS A 189 12.51 14.72 23.09
N GLU A 190 12.31 15.34 21.93
CA GLU A 190 10.98 15.60 21.35
C GLU A 190 10.84 15.07 19.92
N ASN A 191 11.95 14.78 19.24
CA ASN A 191 11.98 14.42 17.83
C ASN A 191 12.51 13.01 17.63
N CYS A 192 11.85 12.28 16.74
CA CYS A 192 12.31 10.99 16.23
C CYS A 192 12.43 11.03 14.71
N GLU A 193 13.42 10.29 14.20
CA GLU A 193 13.59 10.04 12.78
C GLU A 193 12.99 8.68 12.46
N LEU A 194 12.18 8.62 11.41
CA LEU A 194 11.55 7.42 10.91
C LEU A 194 11.96 7.21 9.45
N THR A 195 12.47 6.02 9.13
CA THR A 195 12.82 5.62 7.77
C THR A 195 11.99 4.42 7.34
N GLN A 196 11.28 4.54 6.22
CA GLN A 196 10.45 3.48 5.64
C GLN A 196 10.91 3.15 4.23
N SER A 197 11.03 1.86 3.91
CA SER A 197 11.16 1.41 2.53
C SER A 197 9.84 1.56 1.78
N ILE A 198 9.87 2.05 0.54
CA ILE A 198 8.65 2.40 -0.21
C ILE A 198 7.72 1.19 -0.42
N CYS A 199 8.29 0.02 -0.72
CA CYS A 199 7.56 -1.24 -0.85
C CYS A 199 6.96 -1.81 0.47
N CYS A 200 7.17 -1.13 1.60
CA CYS A 200 6.59 -1.50 2.87
C CYS A 200 5.21 -0.85 3.02
N ASP A 201 4.16 -1.65 3.18
CA ASP A 201 2.77 -1.20 3.01
C ASP A 201 1.92 -1.19 4.29
N PHE A 202 2.50 -1.61 5.44
CA PHE A 202 1.81 -1.57 6.74
C PHE A 202 1.57 -0.15 7.25
N MET A 203 2.25 0.86 6.68
CA MET A 203 2.05 2.28 6.95
C MET A 203 1.92 3.09 5.67
N GLN A 204 1.07 4.12 5.74
CA GLN A 204 0.80 5.05 4.66
C GLN A 204 1.16 6.47 5.09
N TRP A 205 1.74 7.25 4.17
CA TRP A 205 2.11 8.63 4.42
C TRP A 205 1.57 9.51 3.32
N ASP A 206 0.91 10.58 3.72
CA ASP A 206 0.68 11.69 2.83
C ASP A 206 1.64 12.81 3.23
N LEU A 207 2.63 13.07 2.38
CA LEU A 207 3.74 13.97 2.68
C LEU A 207 3.42 15.37 2.18
N PHE A 208 3.50 16.32 3.10
CA PHE A 208 3.27 17.73 2.86
C PHE A 208 4.61 18.46 2.71
N GLY A 209 4.64 19.46 1.83
CA GLY A 209 5.69 20.47 1.78
C GLY A 209 5.57 21.44 2.96
N GLU A 210 6.11 22.64 2.80
CA GLU A 210 6.11 23.66 3.86
C GLU A 210 4.68 24.11 4.24
N THR A 211 3.71 23.93 3.35
CA THR A 211 2.29 24.19 3.63
C THR A 211 1.43 22.91 3.49
N PRO A 212 0.33 22.75 4.25
CA PRO A 212 -0.60 21.63 4.10
C PRO A 212 -1.24 21.50 2.71
N GLU A 213 -1.28 22.59 1.95
CA GLU A 213 -1.76 22.63 0.57
C GLU A 213 -0.71 22.12 -0.44
N ASP A 214 0.55 22.02 -0.02
CA ASP A 214 1.68 21.52 -0.81
C ASP A 214 1.91 20.03 -0.59
N ARG A 215 0.88 19.18 -0.71
CA ARG A 215 1.14 17.72 -0.77
C ARG A 215 2.10 17.43 -1.92
N VAL A 216 3.29 16.95 -1.58
CA VAL A 216 4.37 16.69 -2.54
C VAL A 216 4.40 15.23 -2.95
N ALA A 217 4.03 14.33 -2.04
CA ALA A 217 4.06 12.90 -2.29
C ALA A 217 3.08 12.08 -1.44
N TRP A 218 2.75 10.88 -1.91
CA TRP A 218 1.93 9.88 -1.24
C TRP A 218 2.69 8.55 -1.24
N LEU A 219 2.96 7.99 -0.06
CA LEU A 219 3.51 6.66 0.11
C LEU A 219 2.38 5.71 0.54
N ARG A 220 1.90 4.87 -0.39
CA ARG A 220 0.78 3.95 -0.17
C ARG A 220 0.91 2.71 -1.03
N ASN A 221 0.45 1.56 -0.50
CA ASN A 221 0.33 0.29 -1.23
C ASN A 221 1.64 -0.14 -1.92
N GLY A 222 2.79 0.14 -1.30
CA GLY A 222 4.10 -0.21 -1.84
C GLY A 222 4.65 0.76 -2.90
N PHE A 223 3.98 1.90 -3.13
CA PHE A 223 4.39 2.92 -4.10
C PHE A 223 4.52 4.29 -3.46
N MET A 224 5.49 5.08 -3.95
CA MET A 224 5.55 6.51 -3.73
C MET A 224 5.10 7.22 -5.01
N LEU A 225 4.08 8.06 -4.90
CA LEU A 225 3.60 8.94 -5.94
C LEU A 225 3.97 10.37 -5.61
N THR A 226 4.47 11.13 -6.57
CA THR A 226 4.70 12.57 -6.43
C THR A 226 3.70 13.37 -7.24
N ARG A 227 3.39 14.59 -6.80
CA ARG A 227 2.39 15.45 -7.45
C ARG A 227 2.73 15.81 -8.90
N ASP A 228 4.01 15.90 -9.23
CA ASP A 228 4.51 16.15 -10.58
C ASP A 228 4.49 14.89 -11.47
N GLY A 229 4.29 13.71 -10.88
CA GLY A 229 3.99 12.49 -11.61
C GLY A 229 4.96 11.34 -11.50
N GLY A 230 5.96 11.43 -10.64
CA GLY A 230 6.83 10.32 -10.33
C GLY A 230 6.04 9.20 -9.65
N VAL A 231 6.30 7.97 -10.07
CA VAL A 231 5.82 6.76 -9.40
C VAL A 231 7.02 5.83 -9.25
N THR A 232 7.30 5.40 -8.03
CA THR A 232 8.37 4.43 -7.75
C THR A 232 7.90 3.41 -6.72
N ALA A 233 8.34 2.17 -6.85
CA ALA A 233 8.18 1.11 -5.85
C ALA A 233 9.46 0.86 -5.03
N GLU A 234 10.54 1.58 -5.38
CA GLU A 234 11.88 1.37 -4.85
C GLU A 234 12.38 2.59 -4.09
N GLY A 235 13.27 2.33 -3.13
CA GLY A 235 13.90 3.33 -2.28
C GLY A 235 13.33 3.36 -0.86
N SER A 236 13.63 4.44 -0.17
CA SER A 236 13.17 4.71 1.19
C SER A 236 12.91 6.19 1.39
N ILE A 237 12.01 6.49 2.32
CA ILE A 237 11.70 7.86 2.75
C ILE A 237 12.13 7.99 4.20
N THR A 238 12.74 9.12 4.55
CA THR A 238 13.07 9.48 5.92
C THR A 238 12.28 10.73 6.29
N ALA A 239 11.60 10.69 7.42
CA ALA A 239 10.83 11.80 7.97
C ALA A 239 11.22 12.04 9.43
N THR A 240 11.20 13.30 9.84
CA THR A 240 11.32 13.69 11.24
C THR A 240 9.93 14.01 11.77
N THR A 241 9.57 13.41 12.90
CA THR A 241 8.29 13.70 13.56
C THR A 241 8.48 13.96 15.04
N LYS A 242 7.61 14.81 15.58
CA LYS A 242 7.52 15.05 17.02
C LYS A 242 6.75 13.92 17.66
N TYR A 243 7.26 13.39 18.76
CA TYR A 243 6.53 12.46 19.60
C TYR A 243 6.33 13.11 20.96
N LYS A 244 5.12 12.97 21.52
CA LYS A 244 4.89 13.37 22.91
C LYS A 244 5.25 12.18 23.77
N THR A 245 6.33 12.31 24.55
CA THR A 245 6.44 11.48 25.75
C THR A 245 5.23 11.79 26.62
N SER A 246 4.52 10.74 27.06
CA SER A 246 3.62 10.93 28.19
C SER A 246 4.46 11.45 29.35
N PRO A 247 3.98 12.41 30.15
CA PRO A 247 4.74 12.91 31.29
C PRO A 247 4.79 11.82 32.36
N SER A 248 5.74 10.91 32.25
CA SER A 248 6.15 10.00 33.33
C SER A 248 7.59 10.34 33.70
N ASP A 249 7.73 10.70 34.99
CA ASP A 249 8.95 10.85 35.77
C ASP A 249 9.66 12.22 35.73
N ARG A 250 8.95 13.24 36.24
CA ARG A 250 9.55 14.06 37.31
C ARG A 250 9.49 13.24 38.60
N CYS A 251 10.51 12.44 38.86
CA CYS A 251 10.92 12.06 40.22
C CYS A 251 12.40 11.68 40.22
#